data_AF-A0AAV0TRR0-F1
#
_entry.id   AF-A0AAV0TRR0-F1
#
_cell.length_a   1.000
_cell.length_b   1.000
_cell.length_c   1.000
_cell.angle_alpha   90.00
_cell.angle_beta   90.00
_cell.angle_gamma   90.00
#
_symmetry.space_group_name_H-M   'P 1'
#
loop_
_entity.id
_entity.type
_entity.pdbx_description
1 polymer ?
#
loop_
_entity_poly.entity_id
_entity_poly.type
_entity_poly.pdbx_seq_one_letter_code
_entity_poly.pdbx_strand_id
1 'polypeptide(L)'
;MKTVESDMAALQLNNTSTNDISVRGMPSVAEISSISEKIPPPVTIIGHDSDVDDDDDDIAGLLLSILAEEMSQKKRKRNLKSAGPSTTGVRHRKALALALPDGEQKREKNRDSVKRSYYRKIETLDELRKHAEDLREQYMELLTQWEDKTEKERAEIAHSPSSFMRSYLELARLRDRLWMENTQLHEQFEDREKITYRFQRLFDVNYQLMNHSFAAPTKKKTPSVDAQRTFETFLASRHCMVTTETALGWTCSHVAKDNSFGYYFEKHFQRDMYKSVSEVVRTAWQTLTSPERHSKLYAPALHTRFHIMQQFDNNSYVLYRTMEKEGEDSITTALIIMSRIPHPNYSGCLIICKGLRREEHTLHVEFSEAIALQKKKEWRQSMYWLNIEEVRVGDKNGASHDGLNGIKKMLKVVHGGIMNNMGDRSRSFWLFQNLQIALRWEQNLGLGESLG
;
A
#
# COMPACT_ATOMS: atom_id res chain seq x y z
N MET A 1 -66.46 20.46 -19.39
CA MET A 1 -66.28 21.72 -20.14
C MET A 1 -64.91 22.27 -19.74
N LYS A 2 -63.96 22.31 -20.69
CA LYS A 2 -62.47 22.41 -20.51
C LYS A 2 -61.82 21.15 -19.90
N THR A 3 -60.67 20.63 -20.31
CA THR A 3 -60.02 20.34 -21.61
C THR A 3 -58.75 19.54 -21.26
N VAL A 4 -58.33 18.68 -22.19
CA VAL A 4 -56.97 18.09 -22.34
C VAL A 4 -56.67 16.80 -21.57
N GLU A 5 -56.98 15.67 -22.21
CA GLU A 5 -56.22 14.41 -22.11
C GLU A 5 -56.25 13.72 -23.48
N SER A 6 -55.16 13.01 -23.78
CA SER A 6 -54.97 12.09 -24.92
C SER A 6 -54.64 12.71 -26.28
N ASP A 7 -53.38 12.57 -26.71
CA ASP A 7 -53.04 11.71 -27.85
C ASP A 7 -51.53 11.81 -28.16
N MET A 8 -50.79 10.79 -27.76
CA MET A 8 -49.42 10.49 -28.18
C MET A 8 -49.46 9.16 -28.92
N ALA A 9 -49.57 9.20 -30.25
CA ALA A 9 -49.35 8.04 -31.09
C ALA A 9 -48.71 8.45 -32.44
N ALA A 10 -47.56 7.80 -32.68
CA ALA A 10 -47.04 7.39 -33.98
C ALA A 10 -46.72 8.46 -35.03
N LEU A 11 -45.41 8.72 -35.20
CA LEU A 11 -44.82 8.91 -36.53
C LEU A 11 -43.50 8.15 -36.62
N GLN A 12 -43.57 6.98 -37.28
CA GLN A 12 -42.48 6.48 -38.11
C GLN A 12 -42.42 7.37 -39.36
N LEU A 13 -41.24 7.82 -39.79
CA LEU A 13 -40.93 7.98 -41.21
C LEU A 13 -39.41 8.06 -41.43
N ASN A 14 -39.01 7.36 -42.46
CA ASN A 14 -37.67 7.15 -43.01
C ASN A 14 -36.87 8.44 -43.24
N ASN A 15 -35.56 8.35 -43.08
CA ASN A 15 -34.63 9.11 -43.91
C ASN A 15 -33.34 8.33 -44.18
N THR A 16 -33.29 7.75 -45.38
CA THR A 16 -32.09 7.36 -46.09
C THR A 16 -31.51 8.60 -46.79
N SER A 17 -30.25 8.96 -46.55
CA SER A 17 -29.39 9.54 -47.60
C SER A 17 -27.93 9.52 -47.17
N THR A 18 -27.19 8.71 -47.89
CA THR A 18 -25.76 8.79 -48.20
C THR A 18 -25.27 10.22 -48.45
N ASN A 19 -24.06 10.53 -47.98
CA ASN A 19 -23.13 11.40 -48.70
C ASN A 19 -21.68 11.11 -48.30
N ASP A 20 -20.97 10.51 -49.25
CA ASP A 20 -19.51 10.43 -49.32
C ASP A 20 -18.93 11.83 -49.59
N ILE A 21 -17.96 12.27 -48.78
CA ILE A 21 -17.01 13.31 -49.19
C ILE A 21 -15.60 12.83 -48.85
N SER A 22 -14.88 12.50 -49.91
CA SER A 22 -13.43 12.28 -49.96
C SER A 22 -12.74 13.64 -50.10
N VAL A 23 -11.85 13.99 -49.16
CA VAL A 23 -10.83 15.03 -49.38
C VAL A 23 -9.46 14.58 -48.88
N ARG A 24 -8.63 14.36 -49.89
CA ARG A 24 -7.18 14.28 -50.04
C ARG A 24 -6.34 15.23 -49.14
N GLY A 25 -5.43 14.64 -48.36
CA GLY A 25 -3.97 14.90 -48.39
C GLY A 25 -3.33 16.24 -47.93
N MET A 26 -2.76 16.21 -46.71
CA MET A 26 -1.42 16.72 -46.26
C MET A 26 -1.12 18.25 -46.26
N PRO A 27 -0.10 18.78 -45.50
CA PRO A 27 0.89 18.11 -44.63
C PRO A 27 1.09 18.69 -43.20
N SER A 28 1.68 17.85 -42.35
CA SER A 28 2.69 18.08 -41.30
C SER A 28 3.05 19.53 -40.89
N VAL A 29 2.81 19.88 -39.61
CA VAL A 29 3.60 20.88 -38.87
C VAL A 29 3.91 20.34 -37.47
N ALA A 30 5.15 20.59 -37.07
CA ALA A 30 5.87 20.04 -35.94
C ALA A 30 5.44 20.56 -34.56
N GLU A 31 5.71 19.71 -33.58
CA GLU A 31 6.12 19.96 -32.19
C GLU A 31 6.05 21.41 -31.67
N ILE A 32 5.12 21.66 -30.75
CA ILE A 32 5.27 22.70 -29.72
C ILE A 32 5.06 22.02 -28.36
N SER A 33 6.18 21.80 -27.69
CA SER A 33 6.29 21.35 -26.31
C SER A 33 5.76 22.43 -25.37
N SER A 34 4.75 22.09 -24.55
CA SER A 34 4.22 22.98 -23.51
C SER A 34 5.16 23.01 -22.30
N ILE A 35 5.79 24.15 -22.05
CA ILE A 35 6.44 24.46 -20.77
C ILE A 35 5.34 24.97 -19.83
N SER A 36 5.04 24.18 -18.80
CA SER A 36 4.09 24.54 -17.73
C SER A 36 4.85 25.33 -16.66
N GLU A 37 4.68 26.65 -16.68
CA GLU A 37 5.19 27.56 -15.67
C GLU A 37 4.23 27.55 -14.46
N LYS A 38 4.68 27.00 -13.33
CA LYS A 38 3.98 27.07 -12.04
C LYS A 38 4.23 28.44 -11.42
N ILE A 39 3.21 29.28 -11.41
CA ILE A 39 3.18 30.56 -10.67
C ILE A 39 2.79 30.25 -9.21
N PRO A 40 3.55 30.69 -8.19
CA PRO A 40 3.13 30.62 -6.78
C PRO A 40 2.10 31.74 -6.46
N PRO A 41 1.22 31.54 -5.47
CA PRO A 41 0.15 32.48 -5.16
C PRO A 41 0.71 33.79 -4.53
N PRO A 42 0.05 34.94 -4.73
CA PRO A 42 0.50 36.22 -4.20
C PRO A 42 0.20 36.34 -2.69
N VAL A 43 1.19 36.86 -1.96
CA VAL A 43 1.09 37.27 -0.55
C VAL A 43 0.28 38.56 -0.48
N THR A 44 -0.69 38.59 0.44
CA THR A 44 -1.57 39.73 0.70
C THR A 44 -0.86 40.69 1.64
N ILE A 45 -0.60 41.93 1.20
CA ILE A 45 -0.23 43.04 2.10
C ILE A 45 -1.49 43.88 2.29
N ILE A 46 -2.10 43.81 3.47
CA ILE A 46 -3.10 44.77 3.93
C ILE A 46 -2.60 45.31 5.28
N GLY A 47 -2.37 46.61 5.33
CA GLY A 47 -2.39 47.35 6.59
C GLY A 47 -3.81 47.89 6.80
N HIS A 48 -4.44 47.53 7.90
CA HIS A 48 -5.12 48.44 8.84
C HIS A 48 -5.67 47.63 10.01
N ASP A 49 -5.43 48.16 11.21
CA ASP A 49 -5.96 47.83 12.53
C ASP A 49 -7.26 47.02 12.60
N SER A 50 -7.16 45.82 13.17
CA SER A 50 -8.19 45.25 14.06
C SER A 50 -7.60 44.07 14.82
N ASP A 51 -7.65 44.16 16.15
CA ASP A 51 -7.32 43.09 17.11
C ASP A 51 -8.06 41.79 16.76
N VAL A 52 -7.33 40.78 16.30
CA VAL A 52 -7.79 39.39 16.20
C VAL A 52 -6.62 38.49 16.58
N ASP A 53 -6.88 37.63 17.55
CA ASP A 53 -5.95 36.81 18.32
C ASP A 53 -5.01 35.91 17.50
N ASP A 54 -3.78 35.83 18.02
CA ASP A 54 -2.61 35.04 17.60
C ASP A 54 -2.86 33.52 17.63
N ASP A 55 -3.10 32.89 16.47
CA ASP A 55 -3.07 31.41 16.33
C ASP A 55 -2.15 30.90 15.19
N ASP A 56 -1.50 31.78 14.42
CA ASP A 56 -0.68 31.38 13.26
C ASP A 56 0.81 31.09 13.59
N ASP A 57 1.25 31.36 14.82
CA ASP A 57 2.63 31.07 15.28
C ASP A 57 2.86 29.58 15.63
N ASP A 58 1.79 28.79 15.78
CA ASP A 58 1.90 27.40 16.22
C ASP A 58 2.39 26.43 15.12
N ILE A 59 2.15 26.74 13.84
CA ILE A 59 2.52 25.85 12.73
C ILE A 59 4.03 25.90 12.48
N ALA A 60 4.63 27.09 12.55
CA ALA A 60 6.07 27.26 12.42
C ALA A 60 6.82 26.62 13.61
N GLY A 61 6.28 26.77 14.82
CA GLY A 61 6.79 26.10 16.02
C GLY A 61 6.72 24.56 15.93
N LEU A 62 5.61 24.02 15.41
CA LEU A 62 5.42 22.58 15.23
C LEU A 62 6.43 21.99 14.22
N LEU A 63 6.67 22.68 13.10
CA LEU A 63 7.64 22.25 12.09
C LEU A 63 9.08 22.29 12.61
N LEU A 64 9.44 23.32 13.37
CA LEU A 64 10.75 23.41 14.02
C LEU A 64 10.95 22.34 15.09
N SER A 65 9.89 22.01 15.85
CA SER A 65 9.92 20.93 16.84
C SER A 65 10.07 19.55 16.18
N ILE A 66 9.40 19.30 15.05
CA ILE A 66 9.53 18.05 14.29
C ILE A 66 10.96 17.89 13.73
N LEU A 67 11.54 18.95 13.18
CA LEU A 67 12.93 18.94 12.68
C LEU A 67 13.96 18.75 13.81
N ALA A 68 13.74 19.37 14.96
CA ALA A 68 14.59 19.19 16.15
C ALA A 68 14.53 17.75 16.69
N GLU A 69 13.32 17.16 16.74
CA GLU A 69 13.09 15.76 17.12
C GLU A 69 13.78 14.80 16.14
N GLU A 70 13.66 15.05 14.83
CA GLU A 70 14.28 14.21 13.80
C GLU A 70 15.82 14.25 13.85
N MET A 71 16.39 15.44 14.06
CA MET A 71 17.84 15.63 14.23
C MET A 71 18.34 14.98 15.54
N SER A 72 17.55 15.02 16.61
CA SER A 72 17.83 14.33 17.89
C SER A 72 17.81 12.81 17.73
N GLN A 73 16.82 12.24 17.04
CA GLN A 73 16.73 10.81 16.76
C GLN A 73 17.90 10.32 15.86
N LYS A 74 18.32 11.14 14.90
CA LYS A 74 19.47 10.83 14.02
C LYS A 74 20.79 10.83 14.80
N LYS A 75 20.93 11.69 15.81
CA LYS A 75 22.08 11.70 16.74
C LYS A 75 22.07 10.50 17.68
N ARG A 76 20.90 10.10 18.21
CA ARG A 76 20.74 8.88 19.04
C ARG A 76 21.05 7.60 18.26
N LYS A 77 20.63 7.50 16.98
CA LYS A 77 20.94 6.36 16.09
C LYS A 77 22.41 6.24 15.73
N ARG A 78 23.19 7.33 15.72
CA ARG A 78 24.64 7.29 15.51
C ARG A 78 25.41 6.86 16.76
N ASN A 79 24.95 7.24 17.96
CA ASN A 79 25.60 6.82 19.20
C ASN A 79 25.39 5.34 19.52
N LEU A 80 24.23 4.75 19.17
CA LEU A 80 23.98 3.31 19.39
C LEU A 80 24.84 2.38 18.53
N LYS A 81 25.36 2.84 17.39
CA LYS A 81 26.27 2.05 16.53
C LYS A 81 27.75 2.08 16.96
N SER A 82 28.11 2.90 17.96
CA SER A 82 29.48 2.97 18.49
C SER A 82 29.70 2.15 19.78
N ALA A 83 28.64 1.63 20.39
CA ALA A 83 28.71 0.76 21.55
C ALA A 83 28.56 -0.72 21.13
N GLY A 84 29.58 -1.23 20.43
CA GLY A 84 29.79 -2.67 20.29
C GLY A 84 30.40 -3.27 21.57
N PRO A 85 30.21 -4.57 21.83
CA PRO A 85 30.33 -5.14 23.16
C PRO A 85 31.79 -5.31 23.60
N SER A 86 32.05 -4.88 24.83
CA SER A 86 33.22 -5.26 25.63
C SER A 86 33.26 -6.79 25.78
N THR A 87 34.16 -7.44 25.04
CA THR A 87 34.54 -8.84 25.26
C THR A 87 35.65 -8.89 26.31
N THR A 88 35.27 -8.79 27.57
CA THR A 88 36.14 -9.17 28.69
C THR A 88 35.74 -10.56 29.16
N GLY A 89 36.66 -11.52 29.04
CA GLY A 89 36.65 -12.71 29.90
C GLY A 89 36.72 -14.07 29.23
N VAL A 90 37.79 -14.38 28.50
CA VAL A 90 38.33 -15.75 28.48
C VAL A 90 39.85 -15.67 28.57
N ARG A 91 40.37 -16.04 29.75
CA ARG A 91 41.80 -16.22 29.99
C ARG A 91 42.25 -17.62 29.54
N HIS A 92 43.53 -17.67 29.17
CA HIS A 92 44.43 -18.83 29.07
C HIS A 92 44.23 -19.81 27.90
N ARG A 93 45.09 -19.66 26.87
CA ARG A 93 46.19 -20.60 26.55
C ARG A 93 46.93 -20.16 25.29
N LYS A 94 48.27 -20.33 25.33
CA LYS A 94 49.34 -20.04 24.33
C LYS A 94 50.21 -18.87 24.78
N ALA A 95 51.20 -19.09 25.64
CA ALA A 95 52.45 -19.82 25.39
C ALA A 95 53.20 -19.27 24.17
N LEU A 96 54.25 -18.48 24.47
CA LEU A 96 55.54 -18.41 23.77
C LEU A 96 55.50 -18.49 22.24
N ALA A 97 55.50 -17.33 21.59
CA ALA A 97 56.09 -17.16 20.26
C ALA A 97 56.69 -15.75 20.16
N LEU A 98 58.00 -15.70 20.41
CA LEU A 98 59.03 -14.85 19.81
C LEU A 98 58.58 -13.62 19.01
N ALA A 99 59.13 -12.47 19.43
CA ALA A 99 59.14 -11.20 18.73
C ALA A 99 59.42 -11.33 17.22
N LEU A 100 58.49 -10.81 16.42
CA LEU A 100 58.67 -10.51 15.00
C LEU A 100 58.12 -9.09 14.72
N PRO A 101 58.70 -8.32 13.77
CA PRO A 101 58.50 -6.87 13.61
C PRO A 101 57.14 -6.43 13.01
N ASP A 102 56.13 -7.30 13.00
CA ASP A 102 54.85 -7.09 12.30
C ASP A 102 53.89 -6.10 13.01
N GLY A 103 54.13 -5.81 14.29
CA GLY A 103 53.33 -4.84 15.06
C GLY A 103 53.59 -3.37 14.68
N GLU A 104 54.74 -3.06 14.09
CA GLU A 104 55.07 -1.70 13.65
C GLU A 104 54.43 -1.38 12.29
N GLN A 105 54.43 -2.34 11.36
CA GLN A 105 53.73 -2.21 10.08
C GLN A 105 52.21 -2.04 10.24
N LYS A 106 51.58 -2.73 11.20
CA LYS A 106 50.15 -2.53 11.49
C LYS A 106 49.86 -1.14 12.07
N ARG A 107 50.75 -0.60 12.90
CA ARG A 107 50.63 0.76 13.44
C ARG A 107 50.79 1.82 12.35
N GLU A 108 51.71 1.61 11.42
CA GLU A 108 51.93 2.52 10.30
C GLU A 108 50.75 2.49 9.31
N LYS A 109 50.22 1.31 8.97
CA LYS A 109 48.99 1.19 8.15
C LYS A 109 47.79 1.89 8.80
N ASN A 110 47.67 1.84 10.12
CA ASN A 110 46.62 2.57 10.85
C ASN A 110 46.80 4.09 10.79
N ARG A 111 48.03 4.60 10.96
CA ARG A 111 48.34 6.04 10.78
C ARG A 111 47.96 6.51 9.39
N ASP A 112 48.33 5.74 8.38
CA ASP A 112 47.99 5.99 6.98
C ASP A 112 46.47 5.98 6.72
N SER A 113 45.75 5.04 7.31
CA SER A 113 44.28 4.96 7.20
C SER A 113 43.61 6.19 7.82
N VAL A 114 44.04 6.59 9.03
CA VAL A 114 43.55 7.80 9.71
C VAL A 114 43.86 9.04 8.89
N LYS A 115 45.08 9.15 8.35
CA LYS A 115 45.49 10.27 7.47
C LYS A 115 44.62 10.35 6.22
N ARG A 116 44.39 9.22 5.53
CA ARG A 116 43.48 9.17 4.37
C ARG A 116 42.03 9.49 4.72
N SER A 117 41.57 9.07 5.91
CA SER A 117 40.22 9.42 6.39
C SER A 117 40.09 10.90 6.71
N TYR A 118 41.14 11.51 7.27
CA TYR A 118 41.19 12.95 7.56
C TYR A 118 41.14 13.78 6.27
N TYR A 119 41.95 13.46 5.27
CA TYR A 119 41.94 14.18 4.00
C TYR A 119 40.62 14.02 3.22
N ARG A 120 40.01 12.83 3.22
CA ARG A 120 38.66 12.63 2.65
C ARG A 120 37.61 13.50 3.36
N LYS A 121 37.76 13.70 4.67
CA LYS A 121 36.85 14.56 5.43
C LYS A 121 37.05 16.05 5.10
N ILE A 122 38.28 16.47 4.83
CA ILE A 122 38.56 17.85 4.38
C ILE A 122 37.96 18.07 2.99
N GLU A 123 38.22 17.15 2.06
CA GLU A 123 37.70 17.22 0.69
C GLU A 123 36.17 17.32 0.66
N THR A 124 35.48 16.44 1.42
CA THR A 124 34.02 16.51 1.55
C THR A 124 33.51 17.79 2.21
N LEU A 125 34.28 18.41 3.13
CA LEU A 125 33.90 19.70 3.71
C LEU A 125 34.05 20.85 2.70
N ASP A 126 35.07 20.81 1.85
CA ASP A 126 35.27 21.82 0.82
C ASP A 126 34.23 21.69 -0.30
N GLU A 127 33.85 20.47 -0.69
CA GLU A 127 32.71 20.24 -1.61
C GLU A 127 31.40 20.79 -1.03
N LEU A 128 31.13 20.56 0.25
CA LEU A 128 29.93 21.08 0.91
C LEU A 128 29.92 22.62 1.01
N ARG A 129 31.08 23.24 1.25
CA ARG A 129 31.20 24.71 1.24
C ARG A 129 30.91 25.27 -0.15
N LYS A 130 31.49 24.65 -1.18
CA LYS A 130 31.23 25.05 -2.57
C LYS A 130 29.74 24.94 -2.93
N HIS A 131 29.09 23.84 -2.57
CA HIS A 131 27.64 23.70 -2.76
C HIS A 131 26.82 24.76 -2.01
N ALA A 132 27.24 25.15 -0.80
CA ALA A 132 26.56 26.20 -0.05
C ALA A 132 26.74 27.59 -0.69
N GLU A 133 27.91 27.86 -1.27
CA GLU A 133 28.18 29.09 -2.02
C GLU A 133 27.35 29.14 -3.32
N ASP A 134 27.33 28.06 -4.10
CA ASP A 134 26.52 27.96 -5.33
C ASP A 134 25.02 28.17 -5.04
N LEU A 135 24.52 27.58 -3.94
CA LEU A 135 23.11 27.73 -3.56
C LEU A 135 22.79 29.16 -3.10
N ARG A 136 23.75 29.83 -2.44
CA ARG A 136 23.61 31.22 -2.03
C ARG A 136 23.58 32.15 -3.24
N GLU A 137 24.39 31.87 -4.26
CA GLU A 137 24.41 32.63 -5.51
C GLU A 137 23.07 32.50 -6.26
N GLN A 138 22.55 31.27 -6.40
CA GLN A 138 21.22 31.03 -6.99
C GLN A 138 20.09 31.75 -6.24
N TYR A 139 20.15 31.78 -4.91
CA TYR A 139 19.17 32.51 -4.10
C TYR A 139 19.24 34.02 -4.32
N MET A 140 20.45 34.59 -4.35
CA MET A 140 20.63 36.02 -4.60
C MET A 140 20.17 36.42 -6.01
N GLU A 141 20.45 35.60 -7.02
CA GLU A 141 19.98 35.84 -8.39
C GLU A 141 18.44 35.84 -8.45
N LEU A 142 17.79 34.86 -7.82
CA LEU A 142 16.34 34.80 -7.75
C LEU A 142 15.74 36.03 -7.05
N LEU A 143 16.41 36.53 -6.01
CA LEU A 143 15.98 37.73 -5.28
C LEU A 143 16.04 38.97 -6.18
N THR A 144 17.14 39.16 -6.93
CA THR A 144 17.29 40.29 -7.85
C THR A 144 16.26 40.26 -8.99
N GLN A 145 15.96 39.08 -9.54
CA GLN A 145 14.92 38.93 -10.56
C GLN A 145 13.53 39.29 -10.02
N TRP A 146 13.26 38.97 -8.75
CA TRP A 146 12.02 39.34 -8.09
C TRP A 146 11.93 40.85 -7.86
N GLU A 147 12.99 41.49 -7.40
CA GLU A 147 13.05 42.95 -7.21
C GLU A 147 12.79 43.67 -8.53
N ASP A 148 13.50 43.31 -9.61
CA ASP A 148 13.31 43.88 -10.95
C ASP A 148 11.87 43.70 -11.48
N LYS A 149 11.30 42.51 -11.28
CA LYS A 149 9.92 42.23 -11.70
C LYS A 149 8.91 43.09 -10.94
N THR A 150 9.06 43.20 -9.62
CA THR A 150 8.17 44.01 -8.79
C THR A 150 8.30 45.51 -9.08
N GLU A 151 9.51 45.99 -9.39
CA GLU A 151 9.74 47.39 -9.74
C GLU A 151 9.17 47.73 -11.11
N LYS A 152 9.29 46.82 -12.09
CA LYS A 152 8.64 46.94 -13.40
C LYS A 152 7.11 46.95 -13.29
N GLU A 153 6.54 46.07 -12.48
CA GLU A 153 5.09 46.06 -12.20
C GLU A 153 4.63 47.38 -11.53
N ARG A 154 5.41 47.92 -10.58
CA ARG A 154 5.12 49.24 -9.96
C ARG A 154 5.18 50.38 -10.97
N ALA A 155 6.15 50.37 -11.89
CA ALA A 155 6.28 51.39 -12.94
C ALA A 155 5.12 51.32 -13.95
N GLU A 156 4.67 50.10 -14.30
CA GLU A 156 3.51 49.90 -15.18
C GLU A 156 2.20 50.36 -14.52
N ILE A 157 2.05 50.14 -13.21
CA ILE A 157 0.91 50.64 -12.42
C ILE A 157 0.89 52.18 -12.40
N ALA A 158 2.05 52.83 -12.28
CA ALA A 158 2.16 54.29 -12.27
C ALA A 158 1.81 54.93 -13.62
N HIS A 159 2.04 54.24 -14.74
CA HIS A 159 1.77 54.77 -16.08
C HIS A 159 0.31 54.67 -16.53
N SER A 160 -0.49 53.74 -15.99
CA SER A 160 -1.93 53.67 -16.31
C SER A 160 -2.77 53.14 -15.14
N PRO A 161 -2.99 53.97 -14.11
CA PRO A 161 -3.78 53.57 -12.93
C PRO A 161 -5.20 53.12 -13.30
N SER A 162 -5.78 53.71 -14.35
CA SER A 162 -7.13 53.35 -14.81
C SER A 162 -7.20 51.97 -15.47
N SER A 163 -6.12 51.53 -16.13
CA SER A 163 -6.05 50.19 -16.74
C SER A 163 -5.87 49.13 -15.67
N PHE A 164 -4.97 49.38 -14.71
CA PHE A 164 -4.74 48.48 -13.59
C PHE A 164 -6.00 48.28 -12.74
N MET A 165 -6.70 49.37 -12.41
CA MET A 165 -7.96 49.31 -11.66
C MET A 165 -9.03 48.49 -12.39
N ARG A 166 -9.11 48.57 -13.73
CA ARG A 166 -10.02 47.72 -14.53
C ARG A 166 -9.62 46.25 -14.45
N SER A 167 -8.35 45.91 -14.62
CA SER A 167 -7.87 44.52 -14.51
C SER A 167 -8.08 43.95 -13.12
N TYR A 168 -7.86 44.74 -12.05
CA TYR A 168 -8.13 44.33 -10.68
C TYR A 168 -9.62 44.03 -10.46
N LEU A 169 -10.52 44.90 -10.95
CA LEU A 169 -11.96 44.67 -10.87
C LEU A 169 -12.40 43.43 -11.69
N GLU A 170 -11.78 43.16 -12.84
CA GLU A 170 -12.02 41.95 -13.62
C GLU A 170 -11.55 40.70 -12.89
N LEU A 171 -10.36 40.73 -12.28
CA LEU A 171 -9.83 39.64 -11.46
C LEU A 171 -10.72 39.37 -10.23
N ALA A 172 -11.19 40.42 -9.55
CA ALA A 172 -12.11 40.28 -8.42
C ALA A 172 -13.42 39.60 -8.86
N ARG A 173 -14.00 40.02 -9.99
CA ARG A 173 -15.21 39.38 -10.55
C ARG A 173 -14.98 37.92 -10.94
N LEU A 174 -13.79 37.60 -11.49
CA LEU A 174 -13.43 36.24 -11.87
C LEU A 174 -13.25 35.36 -10.62
N ARG A 175 -12.57 35.87 -9.59
CA ARG A 175 -12.41 35.20 -8.29
C ARG A 175 -13.77 34.86 -7.70
N ASP A 176 -14.69 35.83 -7.64
CA ASP A 176 -16.01 35.63 -7.04
C ASP A 176 -16.82 34.58 -7.83
N ARG A 177 -16.70 34.58 -9.17
CA ARG A 177 -17.33 33.56 -10.03
C ARG A 177 -16.77 32.17 -9.77
N LEU A 178 -15.45 32.03 -9.72
CA LEU A 178 -14.77 30.75 -9.45
C LEU A 178 -15.07 30.24 -8.03
N TRP A 179 -15.16 31.14 -7.06
CA TRP A 179 -15.53 30.79 -5.69
C TRP A 179 -16.95 30.24 -5.60
N MET A 180 -17.91 30.86 -6.29
CA MET A 180 -19.28 30.34 -6.37
C MET A 180 -19.33 28.98 -7.07
N GLU A 181 -18.61 28.80 -8.18
CA GLU A 181 -18.54 27.52 -8.90
C GLU A 181 -17.94 26.41 -8.02
N ASN A 182 -16.85 26.71 -7.31
CA ASN A 182 -16.20 25.73 -6.43
C ASN A 182 -17.10 25.33 -5.25
N THR A 183 -17.80 26.30 -4.67
CA THR A 183 -18.80 26.06 -3.62
C THR A 183 -19.92 25.16 -4.14
N GLN A 184 -20.44 25.44 -5.34
CA GLN A 184 -21.47 24.62 -5.99
C GLN A 184 -20.97 23.19 -6.28
N LEU A 185 -19.70 23.03 -6.72
CA LEU A 185 -19.11 21.72 -6.95
C LEU A 185 -18.94 20.93 -5.65
N HIS A 186 -18.59 21.58 -4.54
CA HIS A 186 -18.53 20.93 -3.23
C HIS A 186 -19.90 20.43 -2.79
N GLU A 187 -20.95 21.26 -2.89
CA GLU A 187 -22.32 20.84 -2.59
C GLU A 187 -22.75 19.64 -3.45
N GLN A 188 -22.45 19.66 -4.76
CA GLN A 188 -22.72 18.54 -5.65
C GLN A 188 -21.94 17.28 -5.25
N PHE A 189 -20.69 17.42 -4.80
CA PHE A 189 -19.88 16.29 -4.35
C PHE A 189 -20.46 15.65 -3.09
N GLU A 190 -20.83 16.44 -2.09
CA GLU A 190 -21.49 15.95 -0.88
C GLU A 190 -22.81 15.25 -1.18
N ASP A 191 -23.63 15.80 -2.07
CA ASP A 191 -24.89 15.18 -2.46
C ASP A 191 -24.68 13.86 -3.20
N ARG A 192 -23.67 13.78 -4.06
CA ARG A 192 -23.27 12.51 -4.71
C ARG A 192 -22.74 11.49 -3.70
N GLU A 193 -22.01 11.92 -2.68
CA GLU A 193 -21.54 11.05 -1.61
C GLU A 193 -22.71 10.49 -0.79
N LYS A 194 -23.70 11.33 -0.45
CA LYS A 194 -24.95 10.91 0.20
C LYS A 194 -25.72 9.90 -0.65
N ILE A 195 -25.81 10.12 -1.96
CA ILE A 195 -26.46 9.18 -2.90
C ILE A 195 -25.68 7.85 -2.94
N THR A 196 -24.35 7.90 -3.03
CA THR A 196 -23.48 6.72 -3.05
C THR A 196 -23.63 5.90 -1.76
N TYR A 197 -23.69 6.57 -0.60
CA TYR A 197 -23.93 5.92 0.68
C TYR A 197 -25.33 5.27 0.75
N ARG A 198 -26.37 5.95 0.24
CA ARG A 198 -27.73 5.37 0.14
C ARG A 198 -27.76 4.15 -0.78
N PHE A 199 -27.06 4.20 -1.92
CA PHE A 199 -26.92 3.06 -2.81
C PHE A 199 -26.18 1.90 -2.15
N GLN A 200 -25.05 2.17 -1.48
CA GLN A 200 -24.31 1.16 -0.72
C GLN A 200 -25.21 0.49 0.33
N ARG A 201 -25.96 1.29 1.09
CA ARG A 201 -26.91 0.78 2.09
C ARG A 201 -28.06 -0.01 1.46
N LEU A 202 -28.59 0.44 0.32
CA LEU A 202 -29.58 -0.31 -0.45
C LEU A 202 -29.00 -1.62 -0.98
N PHE A 203 -27.73 -1.65 -1.39
CA PHE A 203 -27.02 -2.87 -1.76
C PHE A 203 -26.88 -3.80 -0.56
N ASP A 204 -26.46 -3.30 0.61
CA ASP A 204 -26.32 -4.12 1.81
C ASP A 204 -27.68 -4.70 2.26
N VAL A 205 -28.77 -3.90 2.15
CA VAL A 205 -30.14 -4.32 2.50
C VAL A 205 -30.75 -5.26 1.44
N ASN A 206 -30.63 -4.95 0.14
CA ASN A 206 -31.09 -5.85 -0.93
C ASN A 206 -30.28 -7.14 -0.97
N TYR A 207 -29.02 -7.14 -0.56
CA TYR A 207 -28.23 -8.37 -0.49
C TYR A 207 -28.65 -9.26 0.68
N GLN A 208 -28.98 -8.67 1.83
CA GLN A 208 -29.62 -9.40 2.94
C GLN A 208 -31.01 -9.95 2.57
N LEU A 209 -31.73 -9.26 1.68
CA LEU A 209 -33.06 -9.64 1.19
C LEU A 209 -33.03 -10.54 -0.06
N MET A 210 -31.92 -10.58 -0.82
CA MET A 210 -31.70 -11.52 -1.92
C MET A 210 -31.44 -12.90 -1.34
N ASN A 211 -32.52 -13.48 -0.85
CA ASN A 211 -32.81 -14.88 -0.59
C ASN A 211 -31.59 -15.76 -0.28
N HIS A 212 -31.59 -16.24 0.96
CA HIS A 212 -30.94 -17.46 1.49
C HIS A 212 -31.26 -18.76 0.71
N SER A 213 -31.62 -18.69 -0.56
CA SER A 213 -31.92 -19.80 -1.44
C SER A 213 -30.96 -19.80 -2.64
N PHE A 214 -29.65 -19.81 -2.36
CA PHE A 214 -28.77 -20.57 -3.25
C PHE A 214 -29.24 -22.02 -3.16
N ALA A 215 -29.95 -22.48 -4.19
CA ALA A 215 -30.33 -23.87 -4.32
C ALA A 215 -29.13 -24.76 -3.96
N ALA A 216 -29.36 -25.77 -3.12
CA ALA A 216 -28.35 -26.72 -2.70
C ALA A 216 -27.48 -27.13 -3.91
N PRO A 217 -26.15 -27.12 -3.80
CA PRO A 217 -25.27 -27.42 -4.93
C PRO A 217 -25.68 -28.76 -5.54
N THR A 218 -26.15 -28.74 -6.78
CA THR A 218 -26.53 -29.93 -7.53
C THR A 218 -25.27 -30.75 -7.83
N LYS A 219 -24.90 -31.67 -6.93
CA LYS A 219 -23.90 -32.76 -7.09
C LYS A 219 -22.56 -32.42 -7.80
N LYS A 220 -22.20 -31.15 -7.93
CA LYS A 220 -20.87 -30.69 -8.37
C LYS A 220 -20.06 -30.39 -7.11
N LYS A 221 -18.83 -30.89 -7.10
CA LYS A 221 -17.87 -30.88 -5.97
C LYS A 221 -17.98 -29.57 -5.17
N THR A 222 -18.11 -29.69 -3.86
CA THR A 222 -18.16 -28.53 -2.95
C THR A 222 -16.90 -27.67 -3.18
N PRO A 223 -17.01 -26.34 -3.36
CA PRO A 223 -15.88 -25.44 -3.66
C PRO A 223 -14.68 -25.59 -2.72
N SER A 224 -14.92 -25.99 -1.47
CA SER A 224 -13.90 -26.27 -0.45
C SER A 224 -12.97 -27.44 -0.83
N VAL A 225 -13.50 -28.52 -1.42
CA VAL A 225 -12.71 -29.71 -1.79
C VAL A 225 -11.77 -29.40 -2.95
N ASP A 226 -12.25 -28.62 -3.92
CA ASP A 226 -11.40 -28.18 -5.03
C ASP A 226 -10.30 -27.22 -4.55
N ALA A 227 -10.62 -26.33 -3.61
CA ALA A 227 -9.63 -25.42 -3.02
C ALA A 227 -8.54 -26.20 -2.26
N GLN A 228 -8.92 -27.19 -1.46
CA GLN A 228 -7.97 -28.05 -0.75
C GLN A 228 -7.07 -28.82 -1.73
N ARG A 229 -7.63 -29.39 -2.80
CA ARG A 229 -6.86 -30.08 -3.84
C ARG A 229 -5.85 -29.15 -4.53
N THR A 230 -6.23 -27.91 -4.81
CA THR A 230 -5.31 -26.90 -5.37
C THR A 230 -4.17 -26.61 -4.40
N PHE A 231 -4.46 -26.47 -3.11
CA PHE A 231 -3.43 -26.30 -2.07
C PHE A 231 -2.47 -27.50 -2.01
N GLU A 232 -2.99 -28.74 -2.00
CA GLU A 232 -2.16 -29.96 -1.98
C GLU A 232 -1.28 -30.07 -3.23
N THR A 233 -1.85 -29.78 -4.41
CA THR A 233 -1.11 -29.74 -5.68
C THR A 233 0.00 -28.70 -5.65
N PHE A 234 -0.29 -27.51 -5.11
CA PHE A 234 0.69 -26.45 -4.94
C PHE A 234 1.84 -26.88 -4.03
N LEU A 235 1.52 -27.46 -2.86
CA LEU A 235 2.53 -28.00 -1.94
C LEU A 235 3.41 -29.06 -2.59
N ALA A 236 2.84 -29.97 -3.38
CA ALA A 236 3.62 -30.99 -4.10
C ALA A 236 4.63 -30.36 -5.07
N SER A 237 4.28 -29.24 -5.69
CA SER A 237 5.14 -28.49 -6.62
C SER A 237 6.13 -27.52 -5.95
N ARG A 238 6.16 -27.44 -4.61
CA ARG A 238 7.00 -26.49 -3.85
C ARG A 238 8.48 -26.58 -4.20
N HIS A 239 8.98 -27.77 -4.51
CA HIS A 239 10.38 -28.01 -4.87
C HIS A 239 10.82 -27.29 -6.16
N CYS A 240 9.88 -26.83 -6.99
CA CYS A 240 10.16 -26.03 -8.18
C CYS A 240 10.20 -24.51 -7.92
N MET A 241 10.00 -24.06 -6.69
CA MET A 241 9.95 -22.63 -6.35
C MET A 241 11.34 -22.07 -6.08
N VAL A 242 11.57 -20.82 -6.50
CA VAL A 242 12.77 -20.06 -6.15
C VAL A 242 12.66 -19.68 -4.68
N THR A 243 13.60 -20.14 -3.86
CA THR A 243 13.67 -19.78 -2.44
C THR A 243 14.69 -18.67 -2.26
N THR A 244 14.22 -17.51 -1.77
CA THR A 244 15.09 -16.40 -1.39
C THR A 244 15.60 -16.59 0.03
N GLU A 245 16.63 -15.84 0.40
CA GLU A 245 17.08 -15.77 1.79
C GLU A 245 15.93 -15.41 2.76
N THR A 246 16.09 -15.81 4.02
CA THR A 246 15.14 -15.56 5.09
C THR A 246 15.02 -14.08 5.39
N ALA A 247 13.80 -13.54 5.36
CA ALA A 247 13.51 -12.15 5.72
C ALA A 247 12.80 -12.11 7.07
N LEU A 248 13.42 -11.54 8.11
CA LEU A 248 12.85 -11.45 9.46
C LEU A 248 12.38 -12.82 10.01
N GLY A 249 13.14 -13.88 9.69
CA GLY A 249 12.83 -15.26 10.07
C GLY A 249 11.80 -15.97 9.19
N TRP A 250 11.21 -15.30 8.19
CA TRP A 250 10.36 -15.92 7.19
C TRP A 250 11.20 -16.47 6.03
N THR A 251 11.12 -17.76 5.78
CA THR A 251 11.64 -18.39 4.56
C THR A 251 10.70 -18.09 3.41
N CYS A 252 11.19 -17.38 2.41
CA CYS A 252 10.36 -16.90 1.30
C CYS A 252 10.61 -17.71 0.03
N SER A 253 9.59 -18.43 -0.44
CA SER A 253 9.63 -19.14 -1.72
C SER A 253 8.60 -18.56 -2.67
N HIS A 254 8.95 -18.42 -3.96
CA HIS A 254 8.02 -17.93 -4.97
C HIS A 254 8.27 -18.57 -6.35
N VAL A 255 7.26 -18.53 -7.21
CA VAL A 255 7.34 -18.96 -8.61
C VAL A 255 6.48 -18.04 -9.45
N ALA A 256 6.98 -17.64 -10.61
CA ALA A 256 6.21 -16.88 -11.59
C ALA A 256 6.23 -17.63 -12.93
N LYS A 257 5.06 -18.03 -13.42
CA LYS A 257 4.89 -18.72 -14.71
C LYS A 257 3.61 -18.22 -15.35
N ASP A 258 3.64 -17.92 -16.65
CA ASP A 258 2.45 -17.69 -17.48
C ASP A 258 1.39 -16.75 -16.87
N ASN A 259 1.83 -15.56 -16.44
CA ASN A 259 1.00 -14.54 -15.78
C ASN A 259 0.34 -14.98 -14.44
N SER A 260 0.82 -16.09 -13.89
CA SER A 260 0.51 -16.57 -12.54
C SER A 260 1.71 -16.39 -11.63
N PHE A 261 1.43 -16.06 -10.37
CA PHE A 261 2.42 -15.89 -9.33
C PHE A 261 2.02 -16.69 -8.10
N GLY A 262 2.86 -17.64 -7.75
CA GLY A 262 2.75 -18.43 -6.54
C GLY A 262 3.76 -17.95 -5.49
N TYR A 263 3.34 -17.87 -4.24
CA TYR A 263 4.24 -17.55 -3.13
C TYR A 263 3.94 -18.44 -1.92
N TYR A 264 4.97 -18.65 -1.11
CA TYR A 264 4.94 -19.50 0.07
C TYR A 264 5.93 -18.96 1.10
N PHE A 265 5.42 -18.41 2.17
CA PHE A 265 6.20 -17.88 3.29
C PHE A 265 6.01 -18.76 4.49
N GLU A 266 7.10 -19.23 5.08
CA GLU A 266 7.11 -20.15 6.20
C GLU A 266 7.97 -19.61 7.33
N LYS A 267 7.45 -19.64 8.56
CA LYS A 267 8.20 -19.35 9.78
C LYS A 267 7.84 -20.36 10.87
N HIS A 268 8.84 -20.72 11.67
CA HIS A 268 8.64 -21.60 12.81
C HIS A 268 8.83 -20.82 14.11
N PHE A 269 7.93 -21.04 15.06
CA PHE A 269 7.93 -20.40 16.37
C PHE A 269 8.16 -21.46 17.45
N GLN A 270 8.96 -21.08 18.45
CA GLN A 270 9.27 -21.95 19.58
C GLN A 270 8.08 -22.05 20.54
N ARG A 271 8.04 -23.12 21.34
CA ARG A 271 6.90 -23.45 22.21
C ARG A 271 6.55 -22.35 23.22
N ASP A 272 7.55 -21.59 23.67
CA ASP A 272 7.48 -20.48 24.61
C ASP A 272 6.89 -19.19 23.99
N MET A 273 6.90 -19.06 22.66
CA MET A 273 6.36 -17.89 21.95
C MET A 273 4.83 -17.91 21.79
N TYR A 274 4.16 -19.03 22.13
CA TYR A 274 2.71 -19.14 21.99
C TYR A 274 2.11 -19.95 23.14
N LYS A 275 0.88 -19.62 23.56
CA LYS A 275 0.20 -20.36 24.64
C LYS A 275 -0.31 -21.72 24.18
N SER A 276 -1.09 -21.76 23.10
CA SER A 276 -1.59 -22.98 22.49
C SER A 276 -1.88 -22.80 21.00
N VAL A 277 -1.82 -23.88 20.23
CA VAL A 277 -2.15 -23.85 18.79
C VAL A 277 -3.62 -23.47 18.58
N SER A 278 -4.51 -23.98 19.44
CA SER A 278 -5.94 -23.65 19.39
C SER A 278 -6.20 -22.14 19.53
N GLU A 279 -5.46 -21.47 20.42
CA GLU A 279 -5.56 -20.02 20.60
C GLU A 279 -5.06 -19.23 19.39
N VAL A 280 -3.94 -19.66 18.80
CA VAL A 280 -3.40 -19.05 17.57
C VAL A 280 -4.39 -19.22 16.41
N VAL A 281 -4.93 -20.44 16.21
CA VAL A 281 -5.94 -20.73 15.18
C VAL A 281 -7.23 -19.93 15.41
N ARG A 282 -7.70 -19.83 16.66
CA ARG A 282 -8.88 -19.02 17.00
C ARG A 282 -8.65 -17.55 16.66
N THR A 283 -7.48 -17.01 17.00
CA THR A 283 -7.11 -15.62 16.71
C THR A 283 -7.02 -15.36 15.21
N ALA A 284 -6.42 -16.29 14.46
CA ALA A 284 -6.36 -16.25 13.01
C ALA A 284 -7.76 -16.20 12.38
N TRP A 285 -8.65 -17.09 12.83
CA TRP A 285 -10.03 -17.15 12.35
C TRP A 285 -10.79 -15.86 12.66
N GLN A 286 -10.73 -15.39 13.90
CA GLN A 286 -11.37 -14.13 14.33
C GLN A 286 -10.86 -12.91 13.54
N THR A 287 -9.59 -12.92 13.14
CA THR A 287 -8.99 -11.85 12.33
C THR A 287 -9.60 -11.84 10.93
N LEU A 288 -9.72 -13.00 10.28
CA LEU A 288 -10.27 -13.11 8.92
C LEU A 288 -11.79 -12.93 8.87
N THR A 289 -12.52 -13.28 9.93
CA THR A 289 -13.98 -13.12 10.04
C THR A 289 -14.41 -11.76 10.60
N SER A 290 -13.49 -10.84 10.90
CA SER A 290 -13.82 -9.43 11.18
C SER A 290 -13.36 -8.60 9.99
N PRO A 291 -14.27 -7.98 9.23
CA PRO A 291 -13.91 -7.11 8.10
C PRO A 291 -12.82 -6.08 8.43
N GLU A 292 -12.94 -5.43 9.59
CA GLU A 292 -12.02 -4.38 10.03
C GLU A 292 -10.63 -4.93 10.33
N ARG A 293 -10.56 -6.10 10.98
CA ARG A 293 -9.27 -6.75 11.30
C ARG A 293 -8.63 -7.37 10.06
N HIS A 294 -9.43 -7.95 9.16
CA HIS A 294 -8.97 -8.53 7.91
C HIS A 294 -8.38 -7.43 7.00
N SER A 295 -9.07 -6.28 6.86
CA SER A 295 -8.56 -5.13 6.12
C SER A 295 -7.20 -4.63 6.63
N LYS A 296 -6.98 -4.64 7.95
CA LYS A 296 -5.71 -4.22 8.56
C LYS A 296 -4.51 -5.12 8.23
N LEU A 297 -4.72 -6.31 7.66
CA LEU A 297 -3.64 -7.14 7.14
C LEU A 297 -3.01 -6.53 5.87
N TYR A 298 -3.74 -5.69 5.14
CA TYR A 298 -3.30 -5.07 3.90
C TYR A 298 -2.67 -3.70 4.15
N ALA A 299 -1.84 -3.24 3.22
CA ALA A 299 -1.22 -1.92 3.34
C ALA A 299 -2.30 -0.82 3.28
N PRO A 300 -2.24 0.21 4.14
CA PRO A 300 -3.23 1.29 4.15
C PRO A 300 -3.43 1.93 2.77
N ALA A 301 -2.35 2.10 1.99
CA ALA A 301 -2.38 2.65 0.64
C ALA A 301 -3.19 1.83 -0.40
N LEU A 302 -3.59 0.59 -0.08
CA LEU A 302 -4.43 -0.26 -0.94
C LEU A 302 -5.92 -0.16 -0.61
N HIS A 303 -6.30 0.62 0.42
CA HIS A 303 -7.67 0.83 0.89
C HIS A 303 -8.54 -0.44 0.82
N THR A 304 -7.99 -1.57 1.28
CA THR A 304 -8.65 -2.87 1.14
C THR A 304 -9.83 -2.97 2.10
N ARG A 305 -11.01 -3.30 1.59
CA ARG A 305 -12.22 -3.51 2.40
C ARG A 305 -12.77 -4.91 2.16
N PHE A 306 -13.29 -5.49 3.21
CA PHE A 306 -14.00 -6.76 3.16
C PHE A 306 -15.44 -6.56 3.61
N HIS A 307 -16.34 -7.35 3.04
CA HIS A 307 -17.74 -7.41 3.42
C HIS A 307 -18.11 -8.89 3.57
N ILE A 308 -18.70 -9.26 4.69
CA ILE A 308 -19.24 -10.61 4.87
C ILE A 308 -20.57 -10.65 4.16
N MET A 309 -20.62 -11.41 3.08
CA MET A 309 -21.81 -11.55 2.25
C MET A 309 -22.71 -12.65 2.80
N GLN A 310 -22.12 -13.77 3.20
CA GLN A 310 -22.85 -14.91 3.73
C GLN A 310 -21.97 -15.73 4.68
N GLN A 311 -22.57 -16.27 5.73
CA GLN A 311 -21.99 -17.35 6.53
C GLN A 311 -22.74 -18.64 6.18
N PHE A 312 -22.05 -19.61 5.59
CA PHE A 312 -22.66 -20.92 5.27
C PHE A 312 -22.71 -21.82 6.49
N ASP A 313 -21.63 -21.83 7.27
CA ASP A 313 -21.49 -22.60 8.50
C ASP A 313 -20.45 -21.94 9.42
N ASN A 314 -20.10 -22.58 10.54
CA ASN A 314 -19.10 -22.05 11.49
C ASN A 314 -17.65 -22.04 10.97
N ASN A 315 -17.42 -22.60 9.79
CA ASN A 315 -16.12 -22.79 9.16
C ASN A 315 -16.05 -22.15 7.76
N SER A 316 -17.14 -21.57 7.24
CA SER A 316 -17.23 -21.16 5.84
C SER A 316 -17.97 -19.85 5.67
N TYR A 317 -17.33 -18.90 5.01
CA TYR A 317 -17.85 -17.57 4.73
C TYR A 317 -17.70 -17.22 3.25
N VAL A 318 -18.63 -16.40 2.73
CA VAL A 318 -18.49 -15.68 1.47
C VAL A 318 -18.15 -14.24 1.79
N LEU A 319 -17.03 -13.77 1.25
CA LEU A 319 -16.54 -12.42 1.43
C LEU A 319 -16.54 -11.69 0.09
N TYR A 320 -16.94 -10.43 0.08
CA TYR A 320 -16.69 -9.52 -1.02
C TYR A 320 -15.53 -8.60 -0.64
N ARG A 321 -14.49 -8.56 -1.47
CA ARG A 321 -13.30 -7.71 -1.26
C ARG A 321 -13.28 -6.61 -2.31
N THR A 322 -13.00 -5.38 -1.87
CA THR A 322 -12.62 -4.26 -2.72
C THR A 322 -11.21 -3.80 -2.36
N MET A 323 -10.42 -3.41 -3.36
CA MET A 323 -9.10 -2.82 -3.18
C MET A 323 -8.97 -1.62 -4.11
N GLU A 324 -8.64 -0.48 -3.53
CA GLU A 324 -8.50 0.78 -4.23
C GLU A 324 -7.13 1.36 -3.91
N LYS A 325 -6.29 1.49 -4.94
CA LYS A 325 -4.98 2.10 -4.77
C LYS A 325 -5.10 3.61 -4.96
N GLU A 326 -4.43 4.35 -4.09
CA GLU A 326 -4.26 5.78 -4.25
C GLU A 326 -3.57 6.11 -5.60
N GLY A 327 -4.18 7.01 -6.37
CA GLY A 327 -3.70 7.41 -7.70
C GLY A 327 -3.99 6.43 -8.85
N GLU A 328 -4.72 5.32 -8.63
CA GLU A 328 -5.26 4.51 -9.72
C GLU A 328 -6.76 4.79 -9.94
N ASP A 329 -7.15 4.83 -11.21
CA ASP A 329 -8.55 4.96 -11.65
C ASP A 329 -9.25 3.61 -11.75
N SER A 330 -8.77 2.59 -11.04
CA SER A 330 -9.40 1.27 -11.00
C SER A 330 -9.61 0.75 -9.58
N ILE A 331 -10.69 -0.02 -9.40
CA ILE A 331 -11.00 -0.72 -8.16
C ILE A 331 -10.96 -2.21 -8.46
N THR A 332 -10.06 -2.92 -7.80
CA THR A 332 -10.02 -4.38 -7.89
C THR A 332 -11.06 -4.99 -6.96
N THR A 333 -11.88 -5.90 -7.48
CA THR A 333 -12.94 -6.57 -6.72
C THR A 333 -12.81 -8.09 -6.81
N ALA A 334 -13.24 -8.80 -5.77
CA ALA A 334 -13.26 -10.25 -5.74
C ALA A 334 -14.35 -10.79 -4.80
N LEU A 335 -15.05 -11.85 -5.21
CA LEU A 335 -15.87 -12.68 -4.33
C LEU A 335 -15.05 -13.89 -3.89
N ILE A 336 -14.97 -14.13 -2.59
CA ILE A 336 -14.04 -15.08 -1.98
C ILE A 336 -14.84 -16.06 -1.13
N ILE A 337 -14.67 -17.36 -1.38
CA ILE A 337 -15.09 -18.40 -0.45
C ILE A 337 -13.94 -18.64 0.50
N MET A 338 -14.16 -18.38 1.79
CA MET A 338 -13.24 -18.66 2.87
C MET A 338 -13.69 -19.90 3.61
N SER A 339 -12.80 -20.89 3.76
CA SER A 339 -13.08 -22.16 4.44
C SER A 339 -11.99 -22.50 5.45
N ARG A 340 -12.39 -22.95 6.64
CA ARG A 340 -11.56 -23.43 7.74
C ARG A 340 -11.55 -24.94 7.78
N ILE A 341 -10.38 -25.54 7.62
CA ILE A 341 -10.16 -26.99 7.58
C ILE A 341 -9.23 -27.37 8.75
N PRO A 342 -9.75 -27.98 9.82
CA PRO A 342 -8.93 -28.48 10.92
C PRO A 342 -7.96 -29.57 10.43
N HIS A 343 -6.74 -29.56 10.95
CA HIS A 343 -5.81 -30.67 10.71
C HIS A 343 -6.22 -31.94 11.47
N PRO A 344 -5.82 -33.13 10.99
CA PRO A 344 -5.95 -34.36 11.75
C PRO A 344 -5.36 -34.23 13.16
N ASN A 345 -5.99 -34.87 14.15
CA ASN A 345 -5.55 -34.84 15.55
C ASN A 345 -5.51 -33.44 16.20
N TYR A 346 -6.20 -32.45 15.63
CA TYR A 346 -6.24 -31.08 16.15
C TYR A 346 -4.85 -30.43 16.27
N SER A 347 -3.89 -30.85 15.42
CA SER A 347 -2.54 -30.29 15.40
C SER A 347 -2.50 -28.86 14.87
N GLY A 348 -3.60 -28.34 14.33
CA GLY A 348 -3.69 -27.00 13.81
C GLY A 348 -4.86 -26.83 12.85
N CYS A 349 -4.72 -25.89 11.92
CA CYS A 349 -5.75 -25.56 10.96
C CYS A 349 -5.18 -24.95 9.68
N LEU A 350 -5.81 -25.30 8.56
CA LEU A 350 -5.67 -24.62 7.28
C LEU A 350 -6.88 -23.71 7.06
N ILE A 351 -6.65 -22.44 6.78
CA ILE A 351 -7.68 -21.50 6.34
C ILE A 351 -7.40 -21.14 4.89
N ILE A 352 -8.34 -21.41 4.00
CA ILE A 352 -8.23 -21.16 2.56
C ILE A 352 -9.23 -20.09 2.15
N CYS A 353 -8.77 -19.09 1.43
CA CYS A 353 -9.58 -18.07 0.78
C CYS A 353 -9.44 -18.22 -0.73
N LYS A 354 -10.48 -18.72 -1.40
CA LYS A 354 -10.52 -18.94 -2.85
C LYS A 354 -11.43 -17.91 -3.51
N GLY A 355 -10.86 -17.05 -4.35
CA GLY A 355 -11.60 -16.17 -5.24
C GLY A 355 -12.38 -16.97 -6.29
N LEU A 356 -13.65 -16.63 -6.45
CA LEU A 356 -14.53 -17.19 -7.48
C LEU A 356 -14.23 -16.55 -8.83
N ARG A 357 -14.35 -17.36 -9.88
CA ARG A 357 -14.30 -16.86 -11.26
C ARG A 357 -15.60 -16.12 -11.60
N ARG A 358 -15.52 -15.21 -12.58
CA ARG A 358 -16.68 -14.45 -13.05
C ARG A 358 -17.83 -15.38 -13.48
N GLU A 359 -17.50 -16.51 -14.08
CA GLU A 359 -18.48 -17.49 -14.57
C GLU A 359 -19.04 -18.38 -13.46
N GLU A 360 -18.44 -18.38 -12.27
CA GLU A 360 -18.87 -19.18 -11.12
C GLU A 360 -19.90 -18.45 -10.24
N HIS A 361 -20.21 -17.20 -10.55
CA HIS A 361 -21.22 -16.43 -9.85
C HIS A 361 -22.08 -15.62 -10.82
N THR A 362 -23.38 -15.59 -10.57
CA THR A 362 -24.34 -14.77 -11.33
C THR A 362 -24.46 -13.35 -10.79
N LEU A 363 -23.47 -12.87 -10.03
CA LEU A 363 -23.32 -11.46 -9.67
C LEU A 363 -23.05 -10.65 -10.97
N HIS A 364 -24.10 -10.44 -11.76
CA HIS A 364 -24.19 -9.40 -12.78
C HIS A 364 -24.25 -8.07 -12.03
N VAL A 365 -23.10 -7.59 -11.59
CA VAL A 365 -22.96 -6.16 -11.31
C VAL A 365 -22.67 -5.49 -12.66
N GLU A 366 -23.63 -5.57 -13.57
CA GLU A 366 -23.68 -4.70 -14.74
C GLU A 366 -24.06 -3.33 -14.20
N PHE A 367 -23.05 -2.51 -13.91
CA PHE A 367 -23.28 -1.08 -13.86
C PHE A 367 -23.64 -0.69 -15.29
N SER A 368 -24.93 -0.48 -15.57
CA SER A 368 -25.34 0.35 -16.69
C SER A 368 -24.48 1.60 -16.66
N GLU A 369 -24.00 2.02 -17.83
CA GLU A 369 -23.10 3.15 -18.10
C GLU A 369 -23.67 4.50 -17.59
N ALA A 370 -23.88 4.62 -16.28
CA ALA A 370 -24.41 5.78 -15.61
C ALA A 370 -23.24 6.69 -15.24
N ILE A 371 -22.77 7.41 -16.26
CA ILE A 371 -22.37 8.83 -16.26
C ILE A 371 -22.05 9.41 -14.87
N ALA A 372 -20.91 9.02 -14.27
CA ALA A 372 -20.21 9.80 -13.24
C ALA A 372 -18.88 9.12 -12.85
N LEU A 373 -17.75 9.47 -13.48
CA LEU A 373 -16.39 9.33 -12.90
C LEU A 373 -16.08 8.02 -12.13
N GLN A 374 -16.66 6.88 -12.53
CA GLN A 374 -16.51 5.63 -11.77
C GLN A 374 -15.19 4.98 -12.17
N LYS A 375 -14.28 4.86 -11.22
CA LYS A 375 -13.06 4.06 -11.37
C LYS A 375 -13.39 2.68 -11.96
N LYS A 376 -12.63 2.28 -12.98
CA LYS A 376 -12.77 1.01 -13.71
C LYS A 376 -12.74 -0.17 -12.72
N LYS A 377 -13.79 -0.98 -12.68
CA LYS A 377 -13.82 -2.16 -11.79
C LYS A 377 -13.16 -3.35 -12.48
N GLU A 378 -12.15 -3.93 -11.83
CA GLU A 378 -11.43 -5.10 -12.33
C GLU A 378 -11.68 -6.31 -11.43
N TRP A 379 -12.16 -7.40 -12.01
CA TRP A 379 -12.34 -8.65 -11.28
C TRP A 379 -11.02 -9.39 -11.15
N ARG A 380 -10.62 -9.78 -9.93
CA ARG A 380 -9.42 -10.60 -9.72
C ARG A 380 -9.71 -11.92 -9.05
N GLN A 381 -9.25 -12.97 -9.71
CA GLN A 381 -9.19 -14.32 -9.14
C GLN A 381 -7.85 -14.52 -8.43
N SER A 382 -7.92 -14.67 -7.11
CA SER A 382 -6.76 -15.01 -6.28
C SER A 382 -7.15 -16.09 -5.28
N MET A 383 -6.24 -17.02 -5.00
CA MET A 383 -6.38 -17.97 -3.90
C MET A 383 -5.23 -17.72 -2.93
N TYR A 384 -5.52 -17.60 -1.64
CA TYR A 384 -4.50 -17.51 -0.60
C TYR A 384 -4.91 -18.35 0.59
N TRP A 385 -3.94 -18.70 1.43
CA TRP A 385 -4.17 -19.52 2.60
C TRP A 385 -3.25 -19.12 3.76
N LEU A 386 -3.70 -19.49 4.94
CA LEU A 386 -2.93 -19.47 6.17
C LEU A 386 -2.96 -20.89 6.74
N ASN A 387 -1.79 -21.52 6.85
CA ASN A 387 -1.66 -22.83 7.46
C ASN A 387 -0.92 -22.71 8.80
N ILE A 388 -1.54 -23.15 9.87
CA ILE A 388 -0.99 -23.14 11.22
C ILE A 388 -0.96 -24.58 11.70
N GLU A 389 0.21 -25.09 12.07
CA GLU A 389 0.38 -26.50 12.44
C GLU A 389 1.44 -26.66 13.54
N GLU A 390 1.17 -27.49 14.55
CA GLU A 390 2.17 -27.95 15.51
C GLU A 390 2.96 -29.10 14.93
N VAL A 391 4.24 -28.86 14.68
CA VAL A 391 5.17 -29.85 14.16
C VAL A 391 6.05 -30.36 15.29
N ARG A 392 6.24 -31.68 15.34
CA ARG A 392 7.19 -32.33 16.23
C ARG A 392 8.55 -32.39 15.53
N VAL A 393 9.53 -31.66 16.05
CA VAL A 393 10.92 -31.76 15.58
C VAL A 393 11.60 -32.83 16.43
N GLY A 394 11.77 -34.02 15.85
CA GLY A 394 12.65 -35.04 16.42
C GLY A 394 14.08 -34.80 15.92
N ASP A 395 15.07 -34.88 16.81
CA ASP A 395 16.48 -34.86 16.42
C ASP A 395 16.75 -36.05 15.49
N LYS A 396 16.81 -35.77 14.18
CA LYS A 396 17.14 -36.80 13.17
C LYS A 396 18.62 -37.17 13.16
N ASN A 397 19.45 -36.53 13.99
CA ASN A 397 20.88 -36.79 14.05
C ASN A 397 21.32 -37.05 15.50
N GLY A 398 21.64 -38.30 15.81
CA GLY A 398 22.48 -38.65 16.94
C GLY A 398 21.80 -39.51 18.00
N ALA A 399 21.97 -40.82 17.87
CA ALA A 399 21.82 -41.77 18.95
C ALA A 399 22.62 -41.28 20.18
N SER A 400 21.92 -40.79 21.19
CA SER A 400 22.41 -40.82 22.56
C SER A 400 21.32 -41.48 23.40
N HIS A 401 21.67 -42.68 23.84
CA HIS A 401 20.95 -43.50 24.79
C HIS A 401 20.95 -42.78 26.13
N ASP A 402 20.01 -41.85 26.34
CA ASP A 402 19.51 -41.61 27.69
C ASP A 402 18.08 -41.06 27.67
N GLY A 403 17.24 -41.64 28.52
CA GLY A 403 15.80 -41.59 28.40
C GLY A 403 15.16 -40.23 28.72
N LEU A 404 13.95 -40.07 28.15
CA LEU A 404 12.85 -39.20 28.60
C LEU A 404 12.78 -37.71 28.21
N ASN A 405 13.72 -37.09 27.51
CA ASN A 405 13.61 -35.67 27.12
C ASN A 405 14.15 -35.43 25.69
N GLY A 406 13.51 -34.76 24.75
CA GLY A 406 12.22 -34.08 24.74
C GLY A 406 11.86 -33.77 23.28
N ILE A 407 10.72 -34.25 22.81
CA ILE A 407 10.21 -33.91 21.48
C ILE A 407 9.92 -32.40 21.49
N LYS A 408 10.75 -31.61 20.79
CA LYS A 408 10.54 -30.18 20.69
C LYS A 408 9.35 -29.92 19.79
N LYS A 409 8.26 -29.42 20.38
CA LYS A 409 7.10 -28.93 19.63
C LYS A 409 7.41 -27.52 19.13
N MET A 410 7.18 -27.30 17.85
CA MET A 410 7.30 -25.98 17.23
C MET A 410 6.03 -25.68 16.45
N LEU A 411 5.62 -24.42 16.45
CA LEU A 411 4.49 -23.96 15.66
C LEU A 411 5.00 -23.52 14.29
N LYS A 412 4.52 -24.17 13.24
CA LYS A 412 4.75 -23.78 11.86
C LYS A 412 3.59 -22.91 11.40
N VAL A 413 3.89 -21.69 10.96
CA VAL A 413 2.92 -20.79 10.32
C VAL A 413 3.36 -20.56 8.89
N VAL A 414 2.41 -20.70 7.97
CA VAL A 414 2.62 -20.52 6.54
C VAL A 414 1.58 -19.58 5.98
N HIS A 415 2.03 -18.53 5.31
CA HIS A 415 1.19 -17.70 4.45
C HIS A 415 1.56 -17.98 3.00
N GLY A 416 0.60 -18.41 2.18
CA GLY A 416 0.85 -18.68 0.77
C GLY A 416 -0.33 -18.33 -0.10
N GLY A 417 -0.11 -18.36 -1.41
CA GLY A 417 -1.17 -18.07 -2.36
C GLY A 417 -0.74 -18.20 -3.81
N ILE A 418 -1.75 -18.17 -4.67
CA ILE A 418 -1.67 -18.16 -6.12
C ILE A 418 -2.48 -16.97 -6.60
N MET A 419 -1.82 -16.08 -7.34
CA MET A 419 -2.42 -14.92 -7.96
C MET A 419 -2.35 -15.08 -9.47
N ASN A 420 -3.50 -15.05 -10.13
CA ASN A 420 -3.59 -15.01 -11.58
C ASN A 420 -3.84 -13.57 -12.01
N ASN A 421 -3.38 -13.22 -13.20
CA ASN A 421 -3.58 -11.88 -13.77
C ASN A 421 -3.07 -10.79 -12.83
N MET A 422 -1.75 -10.79 -12.61
CA MET A 422 -1.05 -9.87 -11.71
C MET A 422 -1.26 -8.38 -12.08
N GLY A 423 -1.82 -8.13 -13.28
CA GLY A 423 -1.95 -6.81 -13.91
C GLY A 423 -0.58 -6.29 -14.34
N ASP A 424 -0.48 -4.98 -14.53
CA ASP A 424 0.77 -4.31 -14.95
C ASP A 424 1.79 -4.16 -13.82
N ARG A 425 1.54 -4.80 -12.67
CA ARG A 425 2.38 -4.69 -11.47
C ARG A 425 3.50 -5.73 -11.50
N SER A 426 4.68 -5.32 -11.03
CA SER A 426 5.85 -6.19 -10.98
C SER A 426 5.68 -7.34 -9.98
N ARG A 427 6.38 -8.45 -10.22
CA ARG A 427 6.40 -9.62 -9.32
C ARG A 427 6.94 -9.24 -7.94
N SER A 428 7.96 -8.40 -7.90
CA SER A 428 8.58 -7.91 -6.66
C SER A 428 7.61 -7.11 -5.80
N PHE A 429 6.73 -6.31 -6.41
CA PHE A 429 5.67 -5.60 -5.69
C PHE A 429 4.77 -6.59 -4.93
N TRP A 430 4.26 -7.61 -5.62
CA TRP A 430 3.37 -8.59 -5.00
C TRP A 430 4.07 -9.49 -3.98
N LEU A 431 5.34 -9.85 -4.22
CA LEU A 431 6.15 -10.56 -3.23
C LEU A 431 6.26 -9.74 -1.94
N PHE A 432 6.59 -8.45 -2.07
CA PHE A 432 6.72 -7.55 -0.92
C PHE A 432 5.39 -7.33 -0.19
N GLN A 433 4.30 -7.08 -0.92
CA GLN A 433 2.97 -6.91 -0.33
C GLN A 433 2.53 -8.14 0.48
N ASN A 434 2.72 -9.33 -0.07
CA ASN A 434 2.35 -10.56 0.65
C ASN A 434 3.31 -10.85 1.82
N LEU A 435 4.59 -10.47 1.73
CA LEU A 435 5.51 -10.58 2.86
C LEU A 435 5.07 -9.65 4.01
N GLN A 436 4.62 -8.43 3.71
CA GLN A 436 4.03 -7.55 4.73
C GLN A 436 2.80 -8.16 5.40
N ILE A 437 1.96 -8.88 4.64
CA ILE A 437 0.82 -9.63 5.21
C ILE A 437 1.33 -10.72 6.17
N ALA A 438 2.37 -11.48 5.81
CA ALA A 438 2.96 -12.49 6.69
C ALA A 438 3.53 -11.88 7.98
N LEU A 439 4.19 -10.73 7.90
CA LEU A 439 4.69 -10.01 9.08
C LEU A 439 3.55 -9.48 9.98
N ARG A 440 2.46 -9.00 9.39
CA ARG A 440 1.26 -8.59 10.15
C ARG A 440 0.55 -9.78 10.78
N TRP A 441 0.61 -10.96 10.16
CA TRP A 441 0.14 -12.19 10.79
C TRP A 441 0.92 -12.48 12.07
N GLU A 442 2.25 -12.41 12.04
CA GLU A 442 3.08 -12.63 13.23
C GLU A 442 2.68 -11.71 14.40
N GLN A 443 2.43 -10.43 14.12
CA GLN A 443 1.94 -9.47 15.12
C GLN A 443 0.53 -9.80 15.62
N ASN A 444 -0.42 -10.02 14.70
CA ASN A 444 -1.82 -10.28 15.04
C ASN A 444 -2.03 -11.61 15.78
N LEU A 445 -1.18 -12.59 15.53
CA LEU A 445 -1.22 -13.89 16.21
C LEU A 445 -0.53 -13.85 17.59
N GLY A 446 0.06 -12.72 17.97
CA GLY A 446 0.81 -12.59 19.23
C GLY A 446 2.08 -13.43 19.26
N LEU A 447 2.70 -13.65 18.09
CA LEU A 447 3.90 -14.48 17.91
C LEU A 447 5.17 -13.66 17.75
N GLY A 448 5.07 -12.33 17.68
CA GLY A 448 6.22 -11.44 17.65
C GLY A 448 6.87 -11.32 19.03
N GLU A 449 8.18 -11.04 19.06
CA GLU A 449 8.86 -10.63 20.29
C GLU A 449 8.17 -9.38 20.85
N SER A 450 7.87 -9.34 22.15
CA SER A 450 7.49 -8.07 22.77
C SER A 450 8.66 -7.13 22.58
N LEU A 451 8.46 -6.00 21.91
CA LEU A 451 9.39 -4.89 21.95
C LEU A 451 9.42 -4.42 23.42
N GLY A 452 10.32 -5.03 24.20
CA GLY A 452 10.58 -4.71 25.60
C GLY A 452 11.42 -3.47 25.75
#